data_AF-A0A853I645-F1
#
_entry.id   AF-A0A853I645-F1
#
_cell.length_a   1.000
_cell.length_b   1.000
_cell.length_c   1.000
_cell.angle_alpha   90.00
_cell.angle_beta   90.00
_cell.angle_gamma   90.00
#
_symmetry.space_group_name_H-M   'P 1'
#
loop_
_entity.id
_entity.type
_entity.pdbx_description
1 polymer ?
#
loop_
_entity_poly.entity_id
_entity_poly.type
_entity_poly.pdbx_seq_one_letter_code
_entity_poly.pdbx_strand_id
1 'polypeptide(L)'
;MQRVAAALHEDMGVTNSLFKGDNGSQELSAESLAILVDYIRLLGVPPKRQVLGNSVKQGEKLFKQIGCEDCHRAELTTSQYHPYPELRNQVISA
;
A
#
# COMPACT_ATOMS: atom_id res chain seq x y z
N MET A 1 -0.13 3.71 9.82
CA MET A 1 -0.85 4.84 10.44
C MET A 1 -0.34 6.18 9.93
N GLN A 2 0.90 6.61 10.24
CA GLN A 2 1.42 7.93 9.82
C GLN A 2 1.27 8.27 8.34
N ARG A 3 1.58 7.34 7.42
CA ARG A 3 1.44 7.58 5.96
C ARG A 3 0.03 7.96 5.54
N VAL A 4 -0.98 7.23 6.03
CA VAL A 4 -2.40 7.50 5.74
C VAL A 4 -2.83 8.81 6.38
N ALA A 5 -2.44 9.05 7.62
CA ALA A 5 -2.76 10.28 8.35
C ALA A 5 -2.16 11.54 7.68
N ALA A 6 -0.93 11.43 7.15
CA ALA A 6 -0.29 12.50 6.41
C ALA A 6 -0.97 12.74 5.06
N ALA A 7 -1.27 11.69 4.29
CA ALA A 7 -2.00 11.84 3.02
C ALA A 7 -3.39 12.47 3.22
N LEU A 8 -4.10 12.10 4.30
CA LEU A 8 -5.35 12.77 4.67
C LEU A 8 -5.18 14.27 4.84
N HIS A 9 -4.14 14.71 5.53
CA HIS A 9 -3.91 16.12 5.81
C HIS A 9 -3.33 16.88 4.61
N GLU A 10 -2.23 16.40 4.05
CA GLU A 10 -1.44 17.10 3.02
C GLU A 10 -2.09 17.04 1.64
N ASP A 11 -2.67 15.90 1.27
CA ASP A 11 -3.22 15.72 -0.08
C ASP A 11 -4.71 16.06 -0.15
N MET A 12 -5.45 15.79 0.93
CA MET A 12 -6.92 15.93 0.97
C MET A 12 -7.42 17.04 1.90
N GLY A 13 -6.56 17.64 2.72
CA GLY A 13 -6.95 18.70 3.66
C GLY A 13 -7.78 18.22 4.86
N VAL A 14 -7.85 16.91 5.08
CA VAL A 14 -8.66 16.28 6.15
C VAL A 14 -7.84 16.18 7.43
N THR A 15 -8.27 16.91 8.44
CA THR A 15 -7.65 16.90 9.77
C THR A 15 -7.97 15.61 10.53
N ASN A 16 -7.03 15.16 11.36
CA ASN A 16 -7.16 13.91 12.08
C ASN A 16 -6.40 13.94 13.42
N SER A 17 -6.54 12.88 14.21
CA SER A 17 -5.91 12.79 15.53
C SER A 17 -4.39 12.99 15.58
N LEU A 18 -3.66 12.79 14.47
CA LEU A 18 -2.21 13.08 14.38
C LEU A 18 -1.91 14.47 13.81
N PHE A 19 -2.75 14.97 12.91
CA PHE A 19 -2.59 16.26 12.24
C PHE A 19 -3.87 17.08 12.42
N LYS A 20 -3.89 17.87 13.50
CA LYS A 20 -5.04 18.69 13.88
C LYS A 20 -5.01 20.04 13.17
N GLY A 21 -6.17 20.67 13.04
CA GLY A 21 -6.25 22.07 12.61
C GLY A 21 -5.68 23.04 13.65
N ASP A 22 -5.50 24.30 13.26
CA ASP A 22 -4.89 25.35 14.10
C ASP A 22 -5.60 25.55 15.45
N ASN A 23 -6.91 25.32 15.49
CA ASN A 23 -7.73 25.40 16.70
C ASN A 23 -7.78 24.07 17.50
N GLY A 24 -6.98 23.07 17.11
CA GLY A 24 -6.97 21.74 17.70
C GLY A 24 -8.14 20.85 17.28
N SER A 25 -8.97 21.26 16.31
CA SER A 25 -10.04 20.42 15.76
C SER A 25 -9.48 19.24 14.96
N GLN A 26 -10.27 18.18 14.89
CA GLN A 26 -10.01 17.03 14.04
C GLN A 26 -11.34 16.56 13.42
N GLU A 27 -11.35 16.33 12.12
CA GLU A 27 -12.50 15.75 11.42
C GLU A 27 -12.56 14.23 11.64
N LEU A 28 -11.39 13.59 11.72
CA LEU A 28 -11.27 12.17 12.05
C LEU A 28 -10.75 11.94 13.46
N SER A 29 -11.51 11.15 14.23
CA SER A 29 -11.07 10.64 15.52
C SER A 29 -9.89 9.67 15.37
N ALA A 30 -9.20 9.38 16.47
CA ALA A 30 -8.13 8.38 16.49
C ALA A 30 -8.64 6.98 16.12
N GLU A 31 -9.85 6.64 16.57
CA GLU A 31 -10.51 5.37 16.27
C GLU A 31 -10.86 5.26 14.78
N SER A 32 -11.49 6.28 14.20
CA SER A 32 -11.84 6.28 12.77
C SER A 32 -10.59 6.26 11.88
N LEU A 33 -9.54 6.98 12.28
CA LEU A 33 -8.25 6.93 11.59
C LEU A 33 -7.63 5.52 11.64
N ALA A 34 -7.70 4.83 12.78
CA ALA A 34 -7.21 3.46 12.91
C ALA A 34 -7.97 2.49 12.01
N ILE A 35 -9.31 2.56 12.00
CA ILE A 35 -10.16 1.74 11.12
C ILE A 35 -9.81 1.98 9.64
N LEU A 36 -9.64 3.24 9.24
CA LEU A 36 -9.28 3.56 7.85
C LEU A 36 -7.89 3.02 7.48
N VAL A 37 -6.93 3.11 8.40
CA VAL A 37 -5.59 2.55 8.21
C VAL A 37 -5.66 1.04 8.03
N ASP A 38 -6.47 0.34 8.82
CA ASP A 38 -6.67 -1.11 8.71
C ASP A 38 -7.33 -1.46 7.38
N TYR A 39 -8.39 -0.74 7.00
CA TYR A 39 -9.05 -0.91 5.70
C TYR A 39 -8.05 -0.79 4.54
N ILE A 40 -7.27 0.30 4.50
CA ILE A 40 -6.28 0.51 3.43
C ILE A 40 -5.19 -0.56 3.41
N ARG A 41 -4.74 -1.03 4.59
CA ARG A 41 -3.73 -2.09 4.69
C ARG A 41 -4.23 -3.46 4.20
N LEU A 42 -5.52 -3.70 4.32
CA LEU A 42 -6.15 -4.97 3.97
C LEU A 42 -6.71 -4.99 2.54
N LEU A 43 -6.65 -3.88 1.80
CA LEU A 43 -6.97 -3.88 0.38
C LEU A 43 -5.97 -4.75 -0.38
N GLY A 44 -6.50 -5.77 -1.08
CA GLY A 44 -5.70 -6.64 -1.93
C GLY A 44 -5.15 -5.91 -3.16
N VAL A 45 -4.02 -6.42 -3.68
CA VAL A 45 -3.43 -5.90 -4.93
C VAL A 45 -4.34 -6.28 -6.11
N PRO A 46 -4.77 -5.32 -6.94
CA PRO A 46 -5.58 -5.62 -8.12
C PRO A 46 -4.78 -6.45 -9.14
N PRO A 47 -5.45 -7.31 -9.94
CA PRO A 47 -4.76 -8.11 -10.93
C PRO A 47 -4.08 -7.24 -11.99
N LYS A 48 -2.92 -7.72 -12.47
CA LYS A 48 -2.20 -7.09 -13.58
C LYS A 48 -3.08 -6.95 -14.80
N ARG A 49 -3.03 -5.77 -15.42
CA ARG A 49 -3.76 -5.49 -16.67
C ARG A 49 -2.88 -5.88 -17.87
N GLN A 50 -3.52 -6.32 -18.96
CA GLN A 50 -2.88 -6.50 -20.28
C GLN A 50 -1.66 -7.45 -20.31
N VAL A 51 -1.61 -8.45 -19.43
CA VAL A 51 -0.47 -9.38 -19.27
C VAL A 51 -0.09 -10.18 -20.53
N LEU A 52 -0.98 -10.26 -21.52
CA LEU A 52 -0.72 -10.98 -22.77
C LEU A 52 -0.08 -10.10 -23.86
N GLY A 53 0.03 -8.79 -23.64
CA GLY A 53 0.64 -7.86 -24.59
C GLY A 53 2.13 -8.15 -24.80
N ASN A 54 2.57 -8.17 -26.06
CA ASN A 54 3.97 -8.46 -26.40
C ASN A 54 4.96 -7.45 -25.77
N SER A 55 4.59 -6.18 -25.70
CA SER A 55 5.39 -5.13 -25.05
C SER A 55 5.57 -5.39 -23.55
N VAL A 56 4.52 -5.87 -22.86
CA VAL A 56 4.58 -6.19 -21.42
C VAL A 56 5.56 -7.34 -21.18
N LYS A 57 5.50 -8.40 -21.98
CA LYS A 57 6.43 -9.54 -21.88
C LYS A 57 7.88 -9.15 -22.17
N GLN A 58 8.10 -8.31 -23.17
CA GLN A 58 9.43 -7.79 -23.49
C GLN A 58 9.97 -6.90 -22.36
N GLY A 59 9.14 -6.03 -21.80
CA GLY A 59 9.49 -5.19 -20.66
C GLY A 59 9.83 -6.01 -19.42
N GLU A 60 9.05 -7.05 -19.11
CA GLU A 60 9.36 -7.97 -18.00
C GLU A 60 10.74 -8.62 -18.18
N LYS A 61 11.04 -9.12 -19.38
CA LYS A 61 12.35 -9.73 -19.68
C LYS A 61 13.47 -8.72 -19.48
N LEU A 62 13.32 -7.50 -20.00
CA LEU A 62 14.32 -6.45 -19.87
C LEU A 62 14.54 -6.07 -18.40
N PHE A 63 13.47 -5.90 -17.63
CA PHE A 63 13.51 -5.54 -16.21
C PHE A 63 14.34 -6.52 -15.37
N LYS A 64 14.19 -7.82 -15.66
CA LYS A 64 15.01 -8.88 -15.06
C LYS A 64 16.47 -8.81 -15.53
N GLN A 65 16.69 -8.66 -16.83
CA GLN A 65 18.04 -8.61 -17.41
C GLN A 65 18.90 -7.47 -16.89
N ILE A 66 18.31 -6.32 -16.55
CA ILE A 66 19.03 -5.16 -16.00
C ILE A 66 19.10 -5.17 -14.46
N GLY A 67 18.61 -6.22 -13.80
CA GLY A 67 18.69 -6.39 -12.34
C GLY A 67 17.69 -5.56 -11.53
N CYS A 68 16.66 -4.97 -12.15
CA CYS A 68 15.67 -4.19 -11.39
C CYS A 68 14.90 -5.05 -10.39
N GLU A 69 14.72 -6.35 -10.67
CA GLU A 69 14.00 -7.26 -9.77
C GLU A 69 14.69 -7.51 -8.43
N ASP A 70 15.99 -7.19 -8.31
CA ASP A 70 16.74 -7.35 -7.07
C ASP A 70 16.17 -6.49 -5.94
N CYS A 71 15.73 -5.26 -6.30
CA CYS A 71 15.08 -4.32 -5.39
C CYS A 71 13.56 -4.24 -5.60
N HIS A 72 13.11 -4.23 -6.86
CA HIS A 72 11.69 -4.16 -7.24
C HIS A 72 11.16 -5.55 -7.57
N ARG A 73 11.01 -6.38 -6.54
CA ARG A 73 10.64 -7.79 -6.69
C ARG A 73 9.26 -7.94 -7.34
N ALA A 74 9.18 -8.78 -8.38
CA ALA A 74 7.94 -9.11 -9.06
C ALA A 74 6.97 -9.92 -8.18
N GLU A 75 7.52 -10.61 -7.18
CA GLU A 75 6.75 -11.41 -6.22
C GLU A 75 7.31 -11.21 -4.82
N LEU A 76 6.41 -11.11 -3.85
CA LEU A 76 6.74 -10.95 -2.44
C LEU A 76 5.87 -11.90 -1.62
N THR A 77 6.50 -12.67 -0.75
CA THR A 77 5.80 -13.49 0.23
C THR A 77 5.79 -12.76 1.57
N THR A 78 4.60 -12.53 2.12
CA THR A 78 4.46 -11.89 3.43
C THR A 78 4.90 -12.82 4.56
N SER A 79 5.41 -12.25 5.65
CA SER A 79 5.90 -13.04 6.78
C SER A 79 4.79 -13.82 7.48
N GLN A 80 5.11 -15.02 7.96
CA GLN A 80 4.23 -15.79 8.87
C GLN A 80 3.91 -15.05 10.18
N TYR A 81 4.70 -14.03 10.54
CA TYR A 81 4.51 -13.22 11.76
C TYR A 81 3.81 -11.89 11.48
N HIS A 82 3.17 -11.73 10.31
CA HIS A 82 2.46 -10.51 9.98
C HIS A 82 1.36 -10.21 11.04
N PRO A 83 1.20 -8.94 11.47
CA PRO A 83 0.25 -8.58 12.53
C PRO A 83 -1.20 -8.93 12.17
N TYR A 84 -1.57 -8.78 10.89
CA TYR A 84 -2.86 -9.22 10.36
C TYR A 84 -2.76 -10.69 9.92
N PRO A 85 -3.49 -11.63 10.56
CA PRO A 85 -3.42 -13.06 10.26
C PRO A 85 -3.73 -13.42 8.80
N GLU A 86 -4.72 -12.76 8.20
CA GLU A 86 -5.15 -12.90 6.81
C GLU A 86 -4.06 -12.54 5.80
N LEU A 87 -3.05 -11.76 6.23
CA LEU A 87 -1.90 -11.37 5.42
C LEU A 87 -0.65 -12.20 5.73
N ARG A 88 -0.73 -13.32 6.44
CA ARG A 88 0.44 -14.19 6.68
C ARG A 88 0.64 -15.15 5.51
N ASN A 89 1.90 -15.36 5.11
CA ASN A 89 2.30 -16.29 4.06
C ASN A 89 1.55 -16.09 2.73
N GLN A 90 1.12 -14.87 2.44
CA GLN A 90 0.47 -14.50 1.19
C GLN A 90 1.54 -14.29 0.13
N VAL A 91 1.34 -14.90 -1.04
CA VAL A 91 2.15 -14.63 -2.23
C VAL A 91 1.46 -13.50 -2.98
N ILE A 92 2.13 -12.36 -3.06
CA ILE A 92 1.65 -11.15 -3.74
C ILE A 92 2.55 -10.94 -4.95
N SER A 93 1.96 -10.99 -6.15
CA SER A 93 2.68 -10.79 -7.41
C SER A 93 2.26 -9.46 -8.05
N ALA A 94 3.24 -8.62 -8.37
CA ALA A 94 3.07 -7.29 -8.98
C ALA A 94 3.07 -7.35 -10.50
#